data_AF-E7MZI0-F1
#
_entry.id   AF-E7MZI0-F1
#
_cell.length_a   1.000
_cell.length_b   1.000
_cell.length_c   1.000
_cell.angle_alpha   90.00
_cell.angle_beta   90.00
_cell.angle_gamma   90.00
#
_symmetry.space_group_name_H-M   'P 1'
#
loop_
_entity.id
_entity.type
_entity.pdbx_description
1 polymer ?
#
loop_
_entity_poly.entity_id
_entity_poly.type
_entity_poly.pdbx_seq_one_letter_code
_entity_poly.pdbx_strand_id
1 'polypeptide(L)'
;MSKNPVKITETVLRDGHQSLLATRMRISDMLPQLEALDAIGYNSLEAWGGATFDSCLRFLDEDPWERLDTLKKHLKTPIQMLLRGQNLLGYNHYSNDVVEKFVQKASAHGIGVFRIFDALNDIRNLKVAISAALKCPEKPHVQGCLVYTISPVHTNEMFVELAVELEKMGCHSVCIKDMSGLLKPYVAEDLITKLKAAVKIPIDLHTHCTSGFGHATYIKAVEAGVDIIDTALAPFSSDTSQPCTETMVAMLEGTERDTGLDRQAMTPISKHFLKVKQDLIKTFNLKGYFDINPNVLDFQIPGGMLSNLANQLKEAGMEDRYQDLLDEMPRVRKDIGYPPLVTPSSQIVGTMATFNVMTGERYKMVPNEFKDLARGKFGKTPVEIDRAFLTDTLKIDPKDIIDDCSIEDAKAKTFAEFKEELKTKGYLNPSDEDVLSYALFPQVAEEFFKAHYKPITAYVKE
;
A
#
# COMPACT_ATOMS: atom_id res chain seq x y z
N MET A 1 0.06 1.74 34.93
CA MET A 1 -0.11 2.01 33.48
C MET A 1 0.92 3.03 33.07
N SER A 2 1.57 2.83 31.92
CA SER A 2 2.52 3.80 31.34
C SER A 2 1.86 5.17 31.17
N LYS A 3 2.64 6.26 31.33
CA LYS A 3 2.19 7.63 31.05
C LYS A 3 2.15 7.95 29.55
N ASN A 4 2.85 7.17 28.73
CA ASN A 4 2.93 7.34 27.28
C ASN A 4 3.06 5.96 26.57
N PRO A 5 2.02 5.12 26.63
CA PRO A 5 2.05 3.79 26.01
C PRO A 5 2.28 3.91 24.50
N VAL A 6 3.09 3.02 23.90
CA VAL A 6 3.09 2.92 22.44
C VAL A 6 1.77 2.32 21.99
N LYS A 7 1.24 2.85 20.90
CA LYS A 7 -0.03 2.42 20.32
C LYS A 7 0.21 1.36 19.23
N ILE A 8 -0.77 0.48 19.05
CA ILE A 8 -0.73 -0.56 18.02
C ILE A 8 -1.83 -0.33 17.00
N THR A 9 -1.45 -0.37 15.72
CA THR A 9 -2.37 -0.59 14.61
C THR A 9 -2.28 -2.04 14.17
N GLU A 10 -3.39 -2.76 14.21
CA GLU A 10 -3.44 -4.19 13.91
C GLU A 10 -3.80 -4.41 12.43
N THR A 11 -2.98 -5.19 11.71
CA THR A 11 -3.04 -5.34 10.24
C THR A 11 -3.56 -6.71 9.78
N VAL A 12 -3.98 -7.60 10.68
CA VAL A 12 -4.48 -8.96 10.35
C VAL A 12 -5.59 -8.96 9.30
N LEU A 13 -6.43 -7.92 9.26
CA LEU A 13 -7.56 -7.79 8.33
C LEU A 13 -7.19 -7.21 6.95
N ARG A 14 -5.95 -6.72 6.76
CA ARG A 14 -5.46 -6.14 5.49
C ARG A 14 -4.05 -6.62 5.16
N ASP A 15 -3.01 -5.97 5.68
CA ASP A 15 -1.63 -6.24 5.21
C ASP A 15 -1.12 -7.63 5.57
N GLY A 16 -1.57 -8.20 6.69
CA GLY A 16 -1.13 -9.51 7.13
C GLY A 16 -1.47 -10.62 6.12
N HIS A 17 -2.74 -10.69 5.71
CA HIS A 17 -3.18 -11.67 4.70
C HIS A 17 -2.81 -11.25 3.27
N GLN A 18 -2.66 -9.96 2.99
CA GLN A 18 -2.10 -9.49 1.72
C GLN A 18 -0.67 -10.00 1.53
N SER A 19 0.14 -9.97 2.59
CA SER A 19 1.55 -10.37 2.57
C SER A 19 1.73 -11.90 2.52
N LEU A 20 0.90 -12.65 3.24
CA LEU A 20 1.09 -14.10 3.41
C LEU A 20 0.20 -14.97 2.54
N LEU A 21 -1.00 -14.48 2.20
CA LEU A 21 -2.06 -15.25 1.56
C LEU A 21 -2.71 -14.53 0.38
N ALA A 22 -1.92 -13.72 -0.34
CA ALA A 22 -2.32 -13.08 -1.59
C ALA A 22 -3.66 -12.33 -1.49
N THR A 23 -3.96 -11.75 -0.33
CA THR A 23 -5.17 -10.95 -0.10
C THR A 23 -6.48 -11.75 -0.19
N ARG A 24 -6.47 -13.05 0.17
CA ARG A 24 -7.63 -13.95 -0.02
C ARG A 24 -8.56 -14.10 1.18
N MET A 25 -8.37 -13.33 2.26
CA MET A 25 -9.29 -13.39 3.41
C MET A 25 -10.67 -12.83 3.03
N ARG A 26 -11.72 -13.63 3.26
CA ARG A 26 -13.13 -13.29 2.98
C ARG A 26 -13.76 -12.58 4.17
N ILE A 27 -14.83 -11.82 3.95
CA ILE A 27 -15.57 -11.19 5.06
C ILE A 27 -16.14 -12.24 6.03
N SER A 28 -16.56 -13.41 5.53
CA SER A 28 -17.03 -14.53 6.34
C SER A 28 -15.96 -15.10 7.27
N ASP A 29 -14.69 -14.98 6.91
CA ASP A 29 -13.57 -15.42 7.75
C ASP A 29 -13.30 -14.41 8.88
N MET A 30 -13.60 -13.12 8.66
CA MET A 30 -13.37 -12.04 9.62
C MET A 30 -14.49 -11.92 10.65
N LEU A 31 -15.75 -11.99 10.20
CA LEU A 31 -16.97 -11.77 10.97
C LEU A 31 -16.96 -12.42 12.38
N PRO A 32 -16.55 -13.69 12.56
CA PRO A 32 -16.63 -14.35 13.86
C PRO A 32 -15.77 -13.73 14.97
N GLN A 33 -14.81 -12.85 14.64
CA GLN A 33 -13.88 -12.26 15.60
C GLN A 33 -13.80 -10.74 15.55
N LEU A 34 -14.66 -10.05 14.78
CA LEU A 34 -14.59 -8.58 14.66
C LEU A 34 -14.80 -7.87 16.00
N GLU A 35 -15.83 -8.24 16.77
CA GLU A 35 -16.08 -7.61 18.07
C GLU A 35 -15.01 -7.94 19.11
N ALA A 36 -14.43 -9.14 19.02
CA ALA A 36 -13.31 -9.54 19.88
C ALA A 36 -12.05 -8.72 19.57
N LEU A 37 -11.76 -8.49 18.28
CA LEU A 37 -10.69 -7.58 17.84
C LEU A 37 -10.94 -6.14 18.30
N ASP A 38 -12.17 -5.65 18.15
CA ASP A 38 -12.57 -4.30 18.56
C ASP A 38 -12.38 -4.06 20.06
N ALA A 39 -12.61 -5.09 20.88
CA ALA A 39 -12.52 -5.02 22.33
C ALA A 39 -11.07 -4.97 22.88
N ILE A 40 -10.05 -5.26 22.06
CA ILE A 40 -8.66 -5.28 22.52
C ILE A 40 -8.15 -3.87 22.89
N GLY A 41 -8.60 -2.84 22.18
CA GLY A 41 -8.16 -1.46 22.40
C GLY A 41 -7.02 -0.98 21.48
N TYR A 42 -6.95 -1.49 20.25
CA TYR A 42 -6.02 -0.99 19.23
C TYR A 42 -6.27 0.49 18.90
N ASN A 43 -5.23 1.18 18.40
CA ASN A 43 -5.35 2.55 17.90
C ASN A 43 -6.16 2.61 16.60
N SER A 44 -5.93 1.65 15.71
CA SER A 44 -6.75 1.42 14.52
C SER A 44 -6.66 -0.04 14.09
N LEU A 45 -7.64 -0.48 13.30
CA LEU A 45 -7.62 -1.76 12.60
C LEU A 45 -7.44 -1.48 11.11
N GLU A 46 -6.31 -1.86 10.53
CA GLU A 46 -6.12 -1.74 9.10
C GLU A 46 -6.86 -2.89 8.41
N ALA A 47 -7.97 -2.57 7.75
CA ALA A 47 -8.93 -3.56 7.24
C ALA A 47 -9.43 -3.28 5.81
N TRP A 48 -8.93 -2.21 5.16
CA TRP A 48 -9.39 -1.82 3.84
C TRP A 48 -8.32 -1.11 2.99
N GLY A 49 -8.59 -0.89 1.71
CA GLY A 49 -7.61 -0.34 0.77
C GLY A 49 -6.50 -1.33 0.40
N GLY A 50 -5.38 -0.82 -0.11
CA GLY A 50 -4.36 -1.69 -0.70
C GLY A 50 -4.95 -2.60 -1.79
N ALA A 51 -4.62 -3.89 -1.74
CA ALA A 51 -5.10 -4.86 -2.73
C ALA A 51 -6.48 -5.46 -2.41
N THR A 52 -7.10 -5.13 -1.27
CA THR A 52 -8.36 -5.78 -0.87
C THR A 52 -9.50 -5.45 -1.83
N PHE A 53 -9.52 -4.23 -2.37
CA PHE A 53 -10.58 -3.78 -3.27
C PHE A 53 -10.62 -4.58 -4.58
N ASP A 54 -9.48 -4.74 -5.25
CA ASP A 54 -9.35 -5.62 -6.43
C ASP A 54 -9.65 -7.08 -6.04
N SER A 55 -9.15 -7.54 -4.89
CA SER A 55 -9.32 -8.93 -4.46
C SER A 55 -10.78 -9.31 -4.20
N CYS A 56 -11.54 -8.42 -3.55
CA CYS A 56 -12.98 -8.56 -3.32
C CYS A 56 -13.70 -8.87 -4.64
N LEU A 57 -13.54 -7.99 -5.63
CA LEU A 57 -14.23 -8.09 -6.90
C LEU A 57 -13.72 -9.27 -7.74
N ARG A 58 -12.41 -9.47 -7.82
CA ARG A 58 -11.78 -10.41 -8.77
C ARG A 58 -11.77 -11.85 -8.29
N PHE A 59 -11.60 -12.08 -6.99
CA PHE A 59 -11.26 -13.41 -6.48
C PHE A 59 -12.20 -13.93 -5.40
N LEU A 60 -12.90 -13.04 -4.71
CA LEU A 60 -13.71 -13.41 -3.54
C LEU A 60 -15.21 -13.34 -3.80
N ASP A 61 -15.61 -12.77 -4.93
CA ASP A 61 -17.02 -12.54 -5.26
C ASP A 61 -17.73 -11.70 -4.19
N GLU A 62 -17.04 -10.67 -3.70
CA GLU A 62 -17.53 -9.75 -2.67
C GLU A 62 -17.50 -8.31 -3.16
N ASP A 63 -18.49 -7.51 -2.78
CA ASP A 63 -18.44 -6.06 -2.97
C ASP A 63 -17.55 -5.42 -1.88
N PRO A 64 -16.46 -4.70 -2.24
CA PRO A 64 -15.59 -4.05 -1.27
C PRO A 64 -16.28 -2.97 -0.44
N TRP A 65 -17.33 -2.32 -0.94
CA TRP A 65 -18.11 -1.32 -0.21
C TRP A 65 -19.02 -1.98 0.83
N GLU A 66 -19.72 -3.05 0.48
CA GLU A 66 -20.52 -3.84 1.44
C GLU A 66 -19.64 -4.48 2.52
N ARG A 67 -18.42 -4.90 2.14
CA ARG A 67 -17.41 -5.37 3.09
C ARG A 67 -17.07 -4.27 4.10
N LEU A 68 -16.86 -3.03 3.64
CA LEU A 68 -16.57 -1.90 4.51
C LEU A 68 -17.75 -1.57 5.45
N ASP A 69 -18.98 -1.56 4.94
CA ASP A 69 -20.18 -1.35 5.75
C ASP A 69 -20.33 -2.42 6.84
N THR A 70 -20.05 -3.67 6.48
CA THR A 70 -20.04 -4.80 7.41
C THR A 70 -18.98 -4.58 8.50
N LEU A 71 -17.74 -4.27 8.13
CA LEU A 71 -16.69 -3.95 9.10
C LEU A 71 -17.13 -2.79 10.01
N LYS A 72 -17.69 -1.71 9.45
CA LYS A 72 -18.09 -0.53 10.22
C LYS A 72 -19.20 -0.81 11.22
N LYS A 73 -20.10 -1.74 10.90
CA LYS A 73 -21.16 -2.19 11.82
C LYS A 73 -20.62 -2.89 13.06
N HIS A 74 -19.50 -3.61 12.93
CA HIS A 74 -18.93 -4.41 14.02
C HIS A 74 -17.77 -3.74 14.76
N LEU A 75 -17.14 -2.72 14.16
CA LEU A 75 -15.94 -2.06 14.70
C LEU A 75 -16.21 -0.61 15.14
N LYS A 76 -15.90 -0.31 16.41
CA LYS A 76 -15.86 1.05 16.97
C LYS A 76 -14.47 1.66 16.84
N THR A 77 -13.44 0.82 16.95
CA THR A 77 -12.04 1.13 16.66
C THR A 77 -11.95 1.66 15.23
N PRO A 78 -11.22 2.77 14.98
CA PRO A 78 -11.11 3.34 13.65
C PRO A 78 -10.62 2.32 12.62
N ILE A 79 -11.39 2.17 11.54
CA ILE A 79 -10.97 1.39 10.38
C ILE A 79 -9.95 2.22 9.61
N GLN A 80 -8.74 1.70 9.48
CA GLN A 80 -7.68 2.29 8.69
C GLN A 80 -7.64 1.68 7.30
N MET A 81 -7.39 2.54 6.30
CA MET A 81 -7.07 2.11 4.95
C MET A 81 -5.70 2.60 4.48
N LEU A 82 -5.10 1.83 3.56
CA LEU A 82 -3.99 2.27 2.74
C LEU A 82 -4.49 2.82 1.40
N LEU A 83 -4.22 4.11 1.13
CA LEU A 83 -4.64 4.82 -0.08
C LEU A 83 -3.41 5.37 -0.82
N ARG A 84 -3.29 5.12 -2.13
CA ARG A 84 -2.17 5.61 -2.95
C ARG A 84 -2.51 6.95 -3.60
N GLY A 85 -2.56 8.04 -2.83
CA GLY A 85 -2.67 9.41 -3.33
C GLY A 85 -3.58 9.57 -4.57
N GLN A 86 -3.01 10.12 -5.65
CA GLN A 86 -3.67 10.33 -6.94
C GLN A 86 -4.05 9.01 -7.67
N ASN A 87 -3.44 7.88 -7.32
CA ASN A 87 -3.78 6.56 -7.86
C ASN A 87 -4.94 5.87 -7.15
N LEU A 88 -5.39 6.36 -6.00
CA LEU A 88 -6.37 5.69 -5.16
C LEU A 88 -5.96 4.24 -4.85
N LEU A 89 -6.68 3.26 -5.42
CA LEU A 89 -6.41 1.82 -5.31
C LEU A 89 -6.02 1.19 -6.65
N GLY A 90 -5.98 1.99 -7.73
CA GLY A 90 -5.68 1.54 -9.08
C GLY A 90 -4.20 1.65 -9.47
N TYR A 91 -3.94 1.61 -10.77
CA TYR A 91 -2.58 1.61 -11.35
C TYR A 91 -2.23 2.88 -12.14
N ASN A 92 -3.19 3.79 -12.35
CA ASN A 92 -3.00 5.06 -13.06
C ASN A 92 -3.33 6.23 -12.12
N HIS A 93 -2.93 7.45 -12.47
CA HIS A 93 -3.50 8.64 -11.84
C HIS A 93 -4.94 8.85 -12.31
N TYR A 94 -5.78 9.34 -11.42
CA TYR A 94 -7.18 9.68 -11.68
C TYR A 94 -7.36 11.20 -11.68
N SER A 95 -8.46 11.69 -12.26
CA SER A 95 -8.82 13.10 -12.16
C SER A 95 -9.14 13.48 -10.72
N ASN A 96 -8.99 14.76 -10.38
CA ASN A 96 -9.20 15.22 -9.01
C ASN A 96 -10.61 14.95 -8.49
N ASP A 97 -11.63 15.07 -9.34
CA ASP A 97 -13.03 14.81 -8.95
C ASP A 97 -13.27 13.32 -8.64
N VAL A 98 -12.61 12.39 -9.34
CA VAL A 98 -12.65 10.96 -9.01
C VAL A 98 -11.96 10.70 -7.67
N VAL A 99 -10.80 11.32 -7.43
CA VAL A 99 -10.07 11.19 -6.16
C VAL A 99 -10.89 11.72 -4.99
N GLU A 100 -11.44 12.93 -5.12
CA GLU A 100 -12.28 13.55 -4.10
C GLU A 100 -13.53 12.72 -3.81
N LYS A 101 -14.22 12.26 -4.85
CA LYS A 101 -15.42 11.44 -4.72
C LYS A 101 -15.14 10.10 -4.04
N PHE A 102 -14.03 9.44 -4.38
CA PHE A 102 -13.62 8.20 -3.75
C PHE A 102 -13.38 8.38 -2.25
N VAL A 103 -12.59 9.39 -1.88
CA VAL A 103 -12.26 9.68 -0.47
C VAL A 103 -13.52 10.02 0.33
N GLN A 104 -14.42 10.82 -0.24
CA GLN A 104 -15.70 11.16 0.39
C GLN A 104 -16.56 9.90 0.64
N LYS A 105 -16.67 9.02 -0.35
CA LYS A 105 -17.42 7.77 -0.20
C LYS A 105 -16.78 6.83 0.81
N ALA A 106 -15.47 6.61 0.73
CA ALA A 106 -14.76 5.78 1.70
C ALA A 106 -14.93 6.28 3.14
N SER A 107 -14.88 7.60 3.36
CA SER A 107 -15.14 8.22 4.66
C SER A 107 -16.59 7.97 5.12
N ALA A 108 -17.58 8.20 4.25
CA ALA A 108 -18.99 7.99 4.54
C ALA A 108 -19.35 6.52 4.89
N HIS A 109 -18.68 5.55 4.25
CA HIS A 109 -18.82 4.12 4.53
C HIS A 109 -18.07 3.66 5.81
N GLY A 110 -17.24 4.52 6.40
CA GLY A 110 -16.70 4.30 7.74
C GLY A 110 -15.18 4.20 7.85
N ILE A 111 -14.41 4.57 6.83
CA ILE A 111 -12.97 4.76 7.00
C ILE A 111 -12.72 5.87 8.03
N GLY A 112 -12.09 5.49 9.14
CA GLY A 112 -11.74 6.39 10.23
C GLY A 112 -10.30 6.89 10.16
N VAL A 113 -9.42 6.21 9.42
CA VAL A 113 -8.02 6.63 9.20
C VAL A 113 -7.62 6.42 7.75
N PHE A 114 -7.19 7.49 7.08
CA PHE A 114 -6.59 7.42 5.75
C PHE A 114 -5.07 7.46 5.86
N ARG A 115 -4.37 6.36 5.57
CA ARG A 115 -2.92 6.34 5.36
C ARG A 115 -2.64 6.61 3.88
N ILE A 116 -2.24 7.83 3.54
CA ILE A 116 -2.12 8.32 2.17
C ILE A 116 -0.64 8.40 1.78
N PHE A 117 -0.24 7.60 0.78
CA PHE A 117 1.14 7.53 0.29
C PHE A 117 1.24 7.74 -1.22
N ASP A 118 2.44 8.06 -1.68
CA ASP A 118 2.80 8.14 -3.10
C ASP A 118 3.99 7.20 -3.34
N ALA A 119 4.01 6.49 -4.47
CA ALA A 119 5.04 5.50 -4.75
C ALA A 119 6.43 6.11 -4.95
N LEU A 120 6.51 7.39 -5.30
CA LEU A 120 7.75 8.14 -5.53
C LEU A 120 8.10 9.08 -4.38
N ASN A 121 7.27 9.14 -3.33
CA ASN A 121 7.28 10.18 -2.30
C ASN A 121 7.10 11.60 -2.85
N ASP A 122 6.45 11.75 -4.01
CA ASP A 122 6.07 13.06 -4.54
C ASP A 122 4.85 13.58 -3.79
N ILE A 123 5.09 14.45 -2.79
CA ILE A 123 4.04 15.02 -1.95
C ILE A 123 2.95 15.78 -2.73
N ARG A 124 3.23 16.20 -3.98
CA ARG A 124 2.24 16.87 -4.84
C ARG A 124 1.09 15.92 -5.18
N ASN A 125 1.37 14.64 -5.38
CA ASN A 125 0.38 13.59 -5.66
C ASN A 125 -0.50 13.25 -4.44
N LEU A 126 -0.17 13.78 -3.26
CA LEU A 126 -0.95 13.56 -2.03
C LEU A 126 -1.96 14.68 -1.77
N LYS A 127 -1.78 15.85 -2.39
CA LYS A 127 -2.52 17.08 -2.07
C LYS A 127 -4.04 16.89 -2.17
N VAL A 128 -4.49 16.28 -3.26
CA VAL A 128 -5.93 16.12 -3.53
C VAL A 128 -6.57 15.19 -2.51
N ALA A 129 -5.99 14.01 -2.30
CA ALA A 129 -6.49 13.02 -1.35
C ALA A 129 -6.46 13.53 0.10
N ILE A 130 -5.36 14.19 0.52
CA ILE A 130 -5.25 14.80 1.86
C ILE A 130 -6.32 15.89 2.04
N SER A 131 -6.44 16.82 1.09
CA SER A 131 -7.44 17.90 1.14
C SER A 131 -8.86 17.34 1.17
N ALA A 132 -9.16 16.32 0.37
CA ALA A 132 -10.47 15.67 0.35
C ALA A 132 -10.81 15.05 1.71
N ALA A 133 -9.88 14.28 2.29
CA ALA A 133 -10.08 13.61 3.57
C ALA A 133 -10.25 14.61 4.73
N LEU A 134 -9.48 15.70 4.74
CA LEU A 134 -9.61 16.77 5.74
C LEU A 134 -10.97 17.50 5.67
N LYS A 135 -11.61 17.53 4.49
CA LYS A 135 -12.91 18.17 4.27
C LYS A 135 -14.10 17.25 4.50
N CYS A 136 -13.88 15.95 4.72
CA CYS A 136 -14.94 14.98 4.96
C CYS A 136 -15.75 15.32 6.24
N PRO A 137 -17.09 15.27 6.20
CA PRO A 137 -17.93 15.53 7.38
C PRO A 137 -17.67 14.59 8.56
N GLU A 138 -17.25 13.35 8.28
CA GLU A 138 -16.98 12.32 9.29
C GLU A 138 -15.66 12.58 10.05
N LYS A 139 -14.85 13.54 9.60
CA LYS A 139 -13.57 13.96 10.19
C LYS A 139 -12.61 12.78 10.43
N PRO A 140 -12.30 12.00 9.39
CA PRO A 140 -11.36 10.89 9.53
C PRO A 140 -9.95 11.41 9.89
N HIS A 141 -9.15 10.56 10.53
CA HIS A 141 -7.75 10.86 10.79
C HIS A 141 -6.94 10.77 9.49
N VAL A 142 -6.25 11.85 9.11
CA VAL A 142 -5.43 11.89 7.90
C VAL A 142 -3.97 11.65 8.27
N GLN A 143 -3.43 10.52 7.85
CA GLN A 143 -2.04 10.15 8.05
C GLN A 143 -1.28 10.24 6.72
N GLY A 144 -0.36 11.21 6.63
CA GLY A 144 0.57 11.29 5.50
C GLY A 144 1.63 10.20 5.62
N CYS A 145 2.00 9.55 4.52
CA CYS A 145 2.84 8.37 4.53
C CYS A 145 4.02 8.49 3.57
N LEU A 146 5.23 8.24 4.08
CA LEU A 146 6.48 8.26 3.34
C LEU A 146 7.00 6.84 3.16
N VAL A 147 7.22 6.42 1.92
CA VAL A 147 7.77 5.10 1.59
C VAL A 147 9.26 5.09 1.88
N TYR A 148 9.69 4.27 2.84
CA TYR A 148 11.09 4.10 3.17
C TYR A 148 11.80 3.21 2.15
N THR A 149 13.02 3.57 1.78
CA THR A 149 13.88 2.80 0.88
C THR A 149 15.34 3.18 1.09
N ILE A 150 16.27 2.40 0.53
CA ILE A 150 17.71 2.64 0.66
C ILE A 150 18.31 2.97 -0.71
N SER A 151 18.91 4.15 -0.84
CA SER A 151 19.76 4.49 -1.99
C SER A 151 20.74 5.60 -1.60
N PRO A 152 21.69 5.98 -2.48
CA PRO A 152 22.60 7.10 -2.21
C PRO A 152 21.92 8.45 -1.93
N VAL A 153 20.63 8.58 -2.23
CA VAL A 153 19.88 9.83 -2.02
C VAL A 153 18.87 9.78 -0.89
N HIS A 154 18.38 8.60 -0.49
CA HIS A 154 17.40 8.49 0.60
C HIS A 154 18.10 8.53 1.95
N THR A 155 18.11 9.71 2.57
CA THR A 155 18.69 9.95 3.91
C THR A 155 17.59 10.19 4.94
N ASN A 156 17.94 10.05 6.22
CA ASN A 156 17.00 10.39 7.29
C ASN A 156 16.60 11.87 7.26
N GLU A 157 17.50 12.76 6.84
CA GLU A 157 17.24 14.18 6.66
C GLU A 157 16.16 14.42 5.59
N MET A 158 16.24 13.73 4.44
CA MET A 158 15.20 13.81 3.41
C MET A 158 13.83 13.39 3.94
N PHE A 159 13.75 12.28 4.67
CA PHE A 159 12.48 11.83 5.26
C PHE A 159 11.92 12.83 6.26
N VAL A 160 12.79 13.49 7.03
CA VAL A 160 12.39 14.54 7.98
C VAL A 160 11.85 15.78 7.25
N GLU A 161 12.49 16.23 6.19
CA GLU A 161 12.01 17.34 5.36
C GLU A 161 10.64 17.05 4.77
N LEU A 162 10.44 15.85 4.21
CA LEU A 162 9.15 15.42 3.67
C LEU A 162 8.07 15.32 4.76
N ALA A 163 8.42 14.87 5.97
CA ALA A 163 7.48 14.80 7.09
C ALA A 163 7.01 16.19 7.54
N VAL A 164 7.91 17.19 7.53
CA VAL A 164 7.56 18.59 7.81
C VAL A 164 6.59 19.14 6.76
N GLU A 165 6.76 18.79 5.48
CA GLU A 165 5.82 19.19 4.43
C GLU A 165 4.44 18.53 4.62
N LEU A 166 4.39 17.25 5.01
CA LEU A 166 3.12 16.58 5.33
C LEU A 166 2.41 17.24 6.52
N GLU A 167 3.13 17.64 7.56
CA GLU A 167 2.56 18.38 8.68
C GLU A 167 1.98 19.73 8.23
N LYS A 168 2.69 20.48 7.38
CA LYS A 168 2.19 21.74 6.80
C LYS A 168 0.94 21.55 5.92
N MET A 169 0.78 20.38 5.32
CA MET A 169 -0.43 20.02 4.55
C MET A 169 -1.64 19.69 5.43
N GLY A 170 -1.46 19.68 6.77
CA GLY A 170 -2.53 19.43 7.72
C GLY A 170 -2.72 17.97 8.10
N CYS A 171 -1.77 17.08 7.78
CA CYS A 171 -1.83 15.71 8.26
C CYS A 171 -1.86 15.65 9.80
N HIS A 172 -2.68 14.76 10.35
CA HIS A 172 -2.81 14.57 11.79
C HIS A 172 -1.72 13.64 12.37
N SER A 173 -1.02 12.88 11.53
CA SER A 173 0.17 12.08 11.87
C SER A 173 1.00 11.77 10.62
N VAL A 174 2.24 11.34 10.78
CA VAL A 174 3.09 10.84 9.69
C VAL A 174 3.43 9.37 9.89
N CYS A 175 3.34 8.57 8.83
CA CYS A 175 3.79 7.18 8.79
C CYS A 175 5.07 7.06 7.98
N ILE A 176 6.07 6.36 8.54
CA ILE A 176 7.20 5.83 7.77
C ILE A 176 6.84 4.40 7.36
N LYS A 177 6.64 4.19 6.06
CA LYS A 177 6.25 2.91 5.47
C LYS A 177 7.45 2.19 4.87
N ASP A 178 8.05 1.32 5.67
CA ASP A 178 9.08 0.36 5.25
C ASP A 178 8.44 -0.91 4.69
N MET A 179 7.92 -0.81 3.46
CA MET A 179 7.16 -1.86 2.77
C MET A 179 7.94 -3.15 2.50
N SER A 180 9.27 -3.14 2.63
CA SER A 180 10.12 -4.31 2.34
C SER A 180 10.99 -4.75 3.53
N GLY A 181 10.82 -4.14 4.72
CA GLY A 181 11.61 -4.48 5.90
C GLY A 181 13.08 -4.10 5.78
N LEU A 182 13.40 -2.96 5.16
CA LEU A 182 14.74 -2.49 4.88
C LEU A 182 15.34 -1.65 6.02
N LEU A 183 14.50 -1.11 6.90
CA LEU A 183 14.92 -0.16 7.93
C LEU A 183 15.67 -0.90 9.04
N LYS A 184 16.99 -0.68 9.09
CA LYS A 184 17.86 -1.27 10.12
C LYS A 184 17.55 -0.65 11.50
N PRO A 185 17.69 -1.41 12.60
CA PRO A 185 17.28 -0.95 13.92
C PRO A 185 17.92 0.39 14.37
N TYR A 186 19.23 0.52 14.27
CA TYR A 186 19.91 1.77 14.67
C TYR A 186 19.66 2.94 13.70
N VAL A 187 19.28 2.66 12.45
CA VAL A 187 18.84 3.70 11.51
C VAL A 187 17.44 4.19 11.87
N ALA A 188 16.57 3.28 12.34
CA ALA A 188 15.25 3.64 12.86
C ALA A 188 15.35 4.54 14.10
N GLU A 189 16.26 4.22 15.03
CA GLU A 189 16.51 5.03 16.22
C GLU A 189 16.87 6.49 15.86
N ASP A 190 17.81 6.67 14.93
CA ASP A 190 18.20 8.00 14.43
C ASP A 190 17.05 8.71 13.69
N LEU A 191 16.37 8.01 12.78
CA LEU A 191 15.27 8.58 12.00
C LEU A 191 14.13 9.06 12.90
N ILE A 192 13.67 8.21 13.82
CA ILE A 192 12.58 8.54 14.73
C ILE A 192 12.97 9.69 15.65
N THR A 193 14.19 9.70 16.19
CA THR A 193 14.69 10.80 17.03
C THR A 193 14.62 12.13 16.27
N LYS A 194 15.07 12.16 15.01
CA LYS A 194 15.02 13.37 14.17
C LYS A 194 13.59 13.79 13.84
N LEU A 195 12.71 12.84 13.50
CA LEU A 195 11.29 13.12 13.23
C LEU A 195 10.59 13.73 14.45
N LYS A 196 10.77 13.15 15.64
CA LYS A 196 10.18 13.65 16.89
C LYS A 196 10.70 15.04 17.28
N ALA A 197 11.90 15.40 16.86
CA ALA A 197 12.43 16.76 17.03
C ALA A 197 11.80 17.77 16.04
N ALA A 198 11.55 17.33 14.79
CA ALA A 198 11.16 18.19 13.69
C ALA A 198 9.64 18.46 13.60
N VAL A 199 8.79 17.46 13.83
CA VAL A 199 7.32 17.59 13.75
C VAL A 199 6.65 17.43 15.12
N LYS A 200 5.43 17.95 15.27
CA LYS A 200 4.64 17.89 16.51
C LYS A 200 3.54 16.82 16.46
N ILE A 201 3.13 16.43 15.27
CA ILE A 201 2.16 15.36 15.06
C ILE A 201 2.77 13.96 15.37
N PRO A 202 1.94 12.96 15.74
CA PRO A 202 2.40 11.60 16.01
C PRO A 202 3.11 10.95 14.84
N ILE A 203 4.08 10.08 15.15
CA ILE A 203 4.82 9.25 14.21
C ILE A 203 4.39 7.80 14.33
N ASP A 204 4.07 7.21 13.19
CA ASP A 204 3.74 5.80 12.99
C ASP A 204 4.88 5.12 12.21
N LEU A 205 5.29 3.93 12.64
CA LEU A 205 6.24 3.12 11.91
C LEU A 205 5.62 1.80 11.45
N HIS A 206 5.50 1.67 10.14
CA HIS A 206 5.07 0.46 9.45
C HIS A 206 6.27 -0.26 8.86
N THR A 207 6.49 -1.53 9.19
CA THR A 207 7.55 -2.36 8.61
C THR A 207 7.11 -3.79 8.36
N HIS A 208 7.94 -4.56 7.65
CA HIS A 208 7.76 -5.98 7.40
C HIS A 208 8.98 -6.77 7.92
N CYS A 209 8.81 -8.07 8.15
CA CYS A 209 9.86 -8.94 8.71
C CYS A 209 10.75 -9.61 7.64
N THR A 210 10.68 -9.18 6.37
CA THR A 210 11.33 -9.90 5.26
C THR A 210 12.84 -10.06 5.46
N SER A 211 13.51 -9.02 5.95
CA SER A 211 14.95 -9.05 6.28
C SER A 211 15.28 -9.73 7.61
N GLY A 212 14.26 -9.97 8.46
CA GLY A 212 14.41 -10.35 9.86
C GLY A 212 14.56 -9.17 10.84
N PHE A 213 14.58 -7.91 10.39
CA PHE A 213 14.81 -6.76 11.26
C PHE A 213 13.58 -6.29 12.06
N GLY A 214 12.37 -6.54 11.56
CA GLY A 214 11.14 -5.84 11.98
C GLY A 214 10.97 -5.64 13.50
N HIS A 215 11.04 -6.72 14.28
CA HIS A 215 10.89 -6.63 15.75
C HIS A 215 11.99 -5.76 16.39
N ALA A 216 13.25 -5.93 16.01
CA ALA A 216 14.37 -5.15 16.54
C ALA A 216 14.28 -3.67 16.13
N THR A 217 13.81 -3.40 14.91
CA THR A 217 13.53 -2.05 14.42
C THR A 217 12.44 -1.37 15.24
N TYR A 218 11.39 -2.09 15.61
CA TYR A 218 10.34 -1.56 16.49
C TYR A 218 10.85 -1.27 17.89
N ILE A 219 11.64 -2.15 18.51
CA ILE A 219 12.21 -1.85 19.83
C ILE A 219 13.03 -0.55 19.78
N LYS A 220 13.88 -0.39 18.77
CA LYS A 220 14.69 0.83 18.60
C LYS A 220 13.86 2.08 18.32
N ALA A 221 12.80 1.97 17.53
CA ALA A 221 11.88 3.06 17.28
C ALA A 221 11.07 3.45 18.55
N VAL A 222 10.67 2.47 19.35
CA VAL A 222 9.95 2.68 20.62
C VAL A 222 10.84 3.38 21.65
N GLU A 223 12.10 2.95 21.77
CA GLU A 223 13.11 3.64 22.60
C GLU A 223 13.34 5.08 22.14
N ALA A 224 13.32 5.33 20.83
CA ALA A 224 13.46 6.67 20.24
C ALA A 224 12.18 7.54 20.30
N GLY A 225 11.05 7.00 20.79
CA GLY A 225 9.84 7.79 21.00
C GLY A 225 8.79 7.73 19.89
N VAL A 226 8.80 6.72 19.02
CA VAL A 226 7.70 6.50 18.04
C VAL A 226 6.36 6.34 18.79
N ASP A 227 5.26 6.84 18.22
CA ASP A 227 3.95 6.86 18.90
C ASP A 227 3.10 5.63 18.57
N ILE A 228 3.17 5.16 17.32
CA ILE A 228 2.36 4.06 16.79
C ILE A 228 3.28 3.07 16.05
N ILE A 229 3.00 1.77 16.18
CA ILE A 229 3.61 0.71 15.37
C ILE A 229 2.53 -0.20 14.78
N ASP A 230 2.79 -0.72 13.58
CA ASP A 230 1.91 -1.67 12.91
C ASP A 230 2.30 -3.12 13.19
N THR A 231 1.39 -3.90 13.74
CA THR A 231 1.65 -5.32 14.01
C THR A 231 0.56 -6.20 13.42
N ALA A 232 0.87 -7.49 13.24
CA ALA A 232 -0.11 -8.49 12.85
C ALA A 232 -0.23 -9.58 13.93
N LEU A 233 -1.45 -10.07 14.18
CA LEU A 233 -1.64 -11.25 15.04
C LEU A 233 -0.80 -12.45 14.57
N ALA A 234 -0.34 -13.27 15.51
CA ALA A 234 0.63 -14.35 15.28
C ALA A 234 0.40 -15.20 14.01
N PRO A 235 -0.82 -15.68 13.68
CA PRO A 235 -1.03 -16.49 12.48
C PRO A 235 -0.68 -15.77 11.17
N PHE A 236 -0.81 -14.44 11.16
CA PHE A 236 -0.61 -13.58 10.00
C PHE A 236 0.59 -12.64 10.16
N SER A 237 1.48 -12.91 11.11
CA SER A 237 2.66 -12.10 11.40
C SER A 237 3.94 -12.70 10.84
N SER A 238 5.03 -11.93 10.93
CA SER A 238 6.39 -12.32 10.57
C SER A 238 6.53 -12.68 9.09
N ASP A 239 7.66 -13.29 8.68
CA ASP A 239 7.96 -13.57 7.29
C ASP A 239 7.91 -12.30 6.42
N THR A 240 7.06 -12.26 5.39
CA THR A 240 6.79 -11.06 4.59
C THR A 240 5.77 -10.12 5.22
N SER A 241 5.22 -10.43 6.39
CA SER A 241 4.23 -9.63 7.13
C SER A 241 4.88 -8.77 8.23
N GLN A 242 4.06 -8.03 8.97
CA GLN A 242 4.44 -7.20 10.12
C GLN A 242 4.96 -8.04 11.30
N PRO A 243 5.73 -7.44 12.23
CA PRO A 243 6.02 -8.01 13.54
C PRO A 243 4.77 -8.51 14.29
N CYS A 244 4.94 -9.53 15.13
CA CYS A 244 3.85 -10.18 15.84
C CYS A 244 3.29 -9.29 16.97
N THR A 245 1.98 -9.02 16.94
CA THR A 245 1.27 -8.21 17.94
C THR A 245 1.48 -8.74 19.35
N GLU A 246 1.21 -10.04 19.57
CA GLU A 246 1.32 -10.64 20.90
C GLU A 246 2.75 -10.60 21.44
N THR A 247 3.73 -10.72 20.55
CA THR A 247 5.15 -10.67 20.89
C THR A 247 5.57 -9.26 21.25
N MET A 248 5.17 -8.24 20.47
CA MET A 248 5.47 -6.84 20.78
C MET A 248 4.83 -6.39 22.09
N VAL A 249 3.59 -6.79 22.36
CA VAL A 249 2.93 -6.53 23.66
C VAL A 249 3.73 -7.16 24.80
N ALA A 250 4.14 -8.43 24.68
CA ALA A 250 4.95 -9.09 25.71
C ALA A 250 6.34 -8.46 25.90
N MET A 251 6.99 -8.02 24.82
CA MET A 251 8.32 -7.38 24.88
C MET A 251 8.29 -6.03 25.60
N LEU A 252 7.17 -5.32 25.54
CA LEU A 252 7.01 -3.98 26.11
C LEU A 252 6.35 -4.00 27.50
N GLU A 253 5.84 -5.15 27.95
CA GLU A 253 5.20 -5.32 29.26
C GLU A 253 6.13 -4.87 30.40
N GLY A 254 5.63 -4.00 31.28
CA GLY A 254 6.39 -3.46 32.40
C GLY A 254 7.41 -2.38 32.05
N THR A 255 7.61 -2.05 30.77
CA THR A 255 8.49 -0.94 30.34
C THR A 255 7.80 0.42 30.45
N GLU A 256 8.54 1.51 30.27
CA GLU A 256 7.94 2.85 30.20
C GLU A 256 7.03 3.05 29.00
N ARG A 257 7.12 2.19 27.98
CA ARG A 257 6.29 2.25 26.76
C ARG A 257 5.29 1.09 26.66
N ASP A 258 5.04 0.38 27.76
CA ASP A 258 4.05 -0.70 27.86
C ASP A 258 2.71 -0.29 27.21
N THR A 259 2.21 -1.14 26.32
CA THR A 259 0.98 -0.89 25.54
C THR A 259 -0.27 -0.93 26.40
N GLY A 260 -0.24 -1.65 27.52
CA GLY A 260 -1.39 -1.91 28.39
C GLY A 260 -2.46 -2.82 27.78
N LEU A 261 -2.18 -3.47 26.64
CA LEU A 261 -3.12 -4.40 25.99
C LEU A 261 -3.09 -5.79 26.65
N ASP A 262 -4.26 -6.42 26.79
CA ASP A 262 -4.35 -7.78 27.30
C ASP A 262 -3.97 -8.82 26.22
N ARG A 263 -2.73 -9.31 26.30
CA ARG A 263 -2.22 -10.36 25.41
C ARG A 263 -3.03 -11.66 25.50
N GLN A 264 -3.61 -12.00 26.66
CA GLN A 264 -4.37 -13.24 26.80
C GLN A 264 -5.70 -13.18 26.05
N ALA A 265 -6.35 -12.01 26.00
CA ALA A 265 -7.56 -11.77 25.23
C ALA A 265 -7.38 -12.04 23.72
N MET A 266 -6.15 -11.92 23.20
CA MET A 266 -5.82 -12.19 21.78
C MET A 266 -5.77 -13.69 21.44
N THR A 267 -5.55 -14.56 22.44
CA THR A 267 -5.38 -16.02 22.21
C THR A 267 -6.54 -16.69 21.45
N PRO A 268 -7.82 -16.51 21.83
CA PRO A 268 -8.94 -17.07 21.06
C PRO A 268 -9.01 -16.51 19.63
N ILE A 269 -8.69 -15.23 19.45
CA ILE A 269 -8.67 -14.55 18.16
C ILE A 269 -7.61 -15.18 17.25
N SER A 270 -6.38 -15.33 17.73
CA SER A 270 -5.29 -15.98 17.00
C SER A 270 -5.58 -17.44 16.69
N LYS A 271 -6.28 -18.18 17.57
CA LYS A 271 -6.72 -19.56 17.27
C LYS A 271 -7.72 -19.62 16.12
N HIS A 272 -8.64 -18.66 16.03
CA HIS A 272 -9.58 -18.55 14.91
C HIS A 272 -8.83 -18.25 13.61
N PHE A 273 -8.00 -17.21 13.60
CA PHE A 273 -7.26 -16.82 12.40
C PHE A 273 -6.23 -17.86 11.94
N LEU A 274 -5.71 -18.70 12.84
CA LEU A 274 -4.90 -19.86 12.46
C LEU A 274 -5.70 -20.86 11.62
N LYS A 275 -6.95 -21.14 12.00
CA LYS A 275 -7.84 -22.01 11.21
C LYS A 275 -8.17 -21.38 9.86
N VAL A 276 -8.45 -20.08 9.84
CA VAL A 276 -8.65 -19.31 8.60
C VAL A 276 -7.43 -19.43 7.69
N LYS A 277 -6.22 -19.20 8.21
CA LYS A 277 -4.98 -19.35 7.43
C LYS A 277 -4.85 -20.74 6.81
N GLN A 278 -5.12 -21.80 7.59
CA GLN A 278 -5.08 -23.18 7.09
C GLN A 278 -6.12 -23.46 6.00
N ASP A 279 -7.33 -22.91 6.14
CA ASP A 279 -8.39 -23.03 5.13
C ASP A 279 -8.03 -22.32 3.84
N LEU A 280 -7.56 -21.08 3.92
CA LEU A 280 -7.15 -20.28 2.76
C LEU A 280 -5.98 -20.92 2.01
N ILE A 281 -4.99 -21.45 2.73
CA ILE A 281 -3.86 -22.21 2.13
C ILE A 281 -4.38 -23.35 1.27
N LYS A 282 -5.34 -24.14 1.79
CA LYS A 282 -5.91 -25.29 1.07
C LYS A 282 -6.79 -24.85 -0.09
N THR A 283 -7.68 -23.89 0.14
CA THR A 283 -8.66 -23.42 -0.84
C THR A 283 -8.00 -22.78 -2.05
N PHE A 284 -6.94 -22.00 -1.84
CA PHE A 284 -6.27 -21.24 -2.90
C PHE A 284 -4.91 -21.83 -3.31
N ASN A 285 -4.53 -23.00 -2.80
CA ASN A 285 -3.26 -23.66 -3.07
C ASN A 285 -2.04 -22.73 -2.85
N LEU A 286 -1.98 -22.08 -1.69
CA LEU A 286 -0.96 -21.08 -1.35
C LEU A 286 0.16 -21.70 -0.49
N LYS A 287 1.38 -21.16 -0.57
CA LYS A 287 2.50 -21.60 0.29
C LYS A 287 2.20 -21.31 1.77
N GLY A 288 1.68 -20.13 2.08
CA GLY A 288 1.26 -19.72 3.42
C GLY A 288 2.36 -19.36 4.42
N TYR A 289 3.62 -19.41 4.01
CA TYR A 289 4.79 -18.97 4.78
C TYR A 289 5.90 -18.52 3.84
N PHE A 290 6.78 -17.65 4.32
CA PHE A 290 7.96 -17.21 3.59
C PHE A 290 9.18 -17.16 4.50
N ASP A 291 10.33 -17.56 3.96
CA ASP A 291 11.57 -17.57 4.73
C ASP A 291 12.13 -16.15 4.89
N ILE A 292 12.81 -15.88 6.01
CA ILE A 292 13.59 -14.65 6.16
C ILE A 292 14.62 -14.59 5.03
N ASN A 293 14.66 -13.45 4.34
CA ASN A 293 15.51 -13.25 3.18
C ASN A 293 16.32 -11.94 3.32
N PRO A 294 17.54 -12.00 3.88
CA PRO A 294 18.39 -10.82 4.03
C PRO A 294 18.79 -10.18 2.69
N ASN A 295 18.78 -10.93 1.59
CA ASN A 295 19.14 -10.42 0.27
C ASN A 295 18.14 -9.35 -0.23
N VAL A 296 16.98 -9.20 0.42
CA VAL A 296 16.06 -8.08 0.17
C VAL A 296 16.72 -6.71 0.32
N LEU A 297 17.81 -6.63 1.09
CA LEU A 297 18.61 -5.41 1.22
C LEU A 297 19.33 -5.02 -0.07
N ASP A 298 19.62 -6.00 -0.94
CA ASP A 298 20.30 -5.78 -2.21
C ASP A 298 19.29 -5.43 -3.31
N PHE A 299 18.29 -6.29 -3.52
CA PHE A 299 17.31 -6.11 -4.61
C PHE A 299 16.15 -5.17 -4.25
N GLN A 300 15.83 -4.98 -2.96
CA GLN A 300 14.84 -4.02 -2.44
C GLN A 300 13.42 -4.13 -3.05
N ILE A 301 13.06 -5.30 -3.57
CA ILE A 301 11.74 -5.61 -4.13
C ILE A 301 11.08 -6.70 -3.27
N PRO A 302 9.75 -6.74 -3.08
CA PRO A 302 9.10 -7.85 -2.39
C PRO A 302 9.37 -9.23 -3.06
N GLY A 303 9.59 -10.28 -2.26
CA GLY A 303 10.05 -11.58 -2.75
C GLY A 303 9.16 -12.26 -3.81
N GLY A 304 7.83 -12.05 -3.74
CA GLY A 304 6.90 -12.56 -4.76
C GLY A 304 7.14 -11.96 -6.15
N MET A 305 7.52 -10.68 -6.21
CA MET A 305 7.86 -10.02 -7.47
C MET A 305 9.20 -10.49 -8.02
N LEU A 306 10.22 -10.68 -7.16
CA LEU A 306 11.51 -11.23 -7.59
C LEU A 306 11.36 -12.63 -8.19
N SER A 307 10.51 -13.47 -7.60
CA SER A 307 10.19 -14.80 -8.11
C SER A 307 9.54 -14.75 -9.50
N ASN A 308 8.66 -13.77 -9.74
CA ASN A 308 8.05 -13.57 -11.06
C ASN A 308 9.09 -13.17 -12.12
N LEU A 309 10.01 -12.25 -11.80
CA LEU A 309 11.08 -11.84 -12.72
C LEU A 309 12.04 -13.00 -13.03
N ALA A 310 12.36 -13.82 -12.02
CA ALA A 310 13.15 -15.04 -12.20
C ALA A 310 12.44 -16.05 -13.13
N ASN A 311 11.12 -16.20 -12.99
CA ASN A 311 10.33 -17.06 -13.87
C ASN A 311 10.32 -16.54 -15.31
N GLN A 312 10.28 -15.22 -15.54
CA GLN A 312 10.40 -14.66 -16.89
C GLN A 312 11.73 -15.01 -17.55
N LEU A 313 12.86 -14.93 -16.81
CA LEU A 313 14.15 -15.40 -17.31
C LEU A 313 14.14 -16.90 -17.63
N LYS A 314 13.52 -17.71 -16.76
CA LYS A 314 13.40 -19.15 -16.96
C LYS A 314 12.58 -19.50 -18.20
N GLU A 315 11.44 -18.84 -18.42
CA GLU A 315 10.60 -19.00 -19.61
C GLU A 315 11.35 -18.62 -20.89
N ALA A 316 12.28 -17.67 -20.81
CA ALA A 316 13.19 -17.31 -21.90
C ALA A 316 14.39 -18.26 -22.05
N GLY A 317 14.53 -19.29 -21.23
CA GLY A 317 15.66 -20.22 -21.24
C GLY A 317 16.97 -19.62 -20.72
N MET A 318 16.89 -18.57 -19.88
CA MET A 318 18.02 -17.79 -19.35
C MET A 318 18.10 -17.85 -17.82
N GLU A 319 17.76 -19.00 -17.23
CA GLU A 319 17.75 -19.17 -15.77
C GLU A 319 19.13 -18.97 -15.12
N ASP A 320 20.21 -19.23 -15.86
CA ASP A 320 21.60 -19.02 -15.47
C ASP A 320 21.97 -17.53 -15.34
N ARG A 321 21.15 -16.62 -15.89
CA ARG A 321 21.34 -15.16 -15.87
C ARG A 321 20.68 -14.48 -14.68
N TYR A 322 20.23 -15.23 -13.67
CA TYR A 322 19.54 -14.68 -12.50
C TYR A 322 20.39 -13.64 -11.74
N GLN A 323 21.70 -13.88 -11.59
CA GLN A 323 22.58 -12.92 -10.94
C GLN A 323 22.69 -11.61 -11.73
N ASP A 324 22.73 -11.69 -13.06
CA ASP A 324 22.79 -10.51 -13.93
C ASP A 324 21.55 -9.61 -13.77
N LEU A 325 20.38 -10.20 -13.51
CA LEU A 325 19.16 -9.47 -13.18
C LEU A 325 19.29 -8.71 -11.86
N LEU A 326 19.79 -9.39 -10.81
CA LEU A 326 20.01 -8.77 -9.51
C LEU A 326 20.98 -7.58 -9.61
N ASP A 327 22.02 -7.72 -10.42
CA ASP A 327 23.03 -6.68 -10.62
C ASP A 327 22.52 -5.53 -11.50
N GLU A 328 21.61 -5.81 -12.45
CA GLU A 328 21.05 -4.81 -13.37
C GLU A 328 19.97 -3.94 -12.73
N MET A 329 19.21 -4.49 -11.78
CA MET A 329 18.14 -3.77 -11.10
C MET A 329 18.60 -2.44 -10.44
N PRO A 330 19.66 -2.40 -9.61
CA PRO A 330 20.18 -1.14 -9.07
C PRO A 330 20.64 -0.13 -10.14
N ARG A 331 21.14 -0.62 -11.29
CA ARG A 331 21.58 0.25 -12.41
C ARG A 331 20.39 0.90 -13.10
N VAL A 332 19.37 0.12 -13.42
CA VAL A 332 18.12 0.65 -14.00
C VAL A 332 17.44 1.63 -13.05
N ARG A 333 17.41 1.30 -11.75
CA ARG A 333 16.86 2.18 -10.72
C ARG A 333 17.60 3.52 -10.64
N LYS A 334 18.93 3.51 -10.72
CA LYS A 334 19.75 4.72 -10.75
C LYS A 334 19.42 5.60 -11.96
N ASP A 335 19.36 5.00 -13.14
CA ASP A 335 19.18 5.72 -14.40
C ASP A 335 17.79 6.39 -14.49
N ILE A 336 16.83 5.94 -13.68
CA ILE A 336 15.48 6.52 -13.59
C ILE A 336 15.23 7.33 -12.31
N GLY A 337 16.29 7.86 -11.70
CA GLY A 337 16.16 8.84 -10.62
C GLY A 337 15.87 8.23 -9.24
N TYR A 338 16.25 6.98 -9.03
CA TYR A 338 16.11 6.25 -7.76
C TYR A 338 14.69 6.18 -7.18
N PRO A 339 13.64 5.80 -7.93
CA PRO A 339 12.32 5.64 -7.32
C PRO A 339 12.37 4.63 -6.16
N PRO A 340 11.61 4.82 -5.07
CA PRO A 340 11.28 3.73 -4.16
C PRO A 340 10.67 2.57 -4.96
N LEU A 341 11.00 1.34 -4.59
CA LEU A 341 10.53 0.15 -5.31
C LEU A 341 9.27 -0.42 -4.62
N VAL A 342 8.15 0.28 -4.81
CA VAL A 342 6.82 -0.15 -4.37
C VAL A 342 5.89 -0.17 -5.59
N THR A 343 4.73 -0.82 -5.52
CA THR A 343 3.80 -0.81 -6.65
C THR A 343 3.40 0.63 -7.04
N PRO A 344 3.51 1.02 -8.33
CA PRO A 344 3.87 0.19 -9.50
C PRO A 344 5.37 0.20 -9.88
N SER A 345 6.20 1.11 -9.36
CA SER A 345 7.58 1.33 -9.77
C SER A 345 8.47 0.09 -9.65
N SER A 346 8.28 -0.77 -8.64
CA SER A 346 9.05 -2.00 -8.48
C SER A 346 8.92 -2.95 -9.69
N GLN A 347 7.70 -3.11 -10.21
CA GLN A 347 7.45 -3.97 -11.38
C GLN A 347 8.03 -3.36 -12.65
N ILE A 348 7.90 -2.04 -12.80
CA ILE A 348 8.40 -1.29 -13.96
C ILE A 348 9.93 -1.39 -14.05
N VAL A 349 10.62 -1.13 -12.95
CA VAL A 349 12.09 -1.22 -12.87
C VAL A 349 12.58 -2.66 -13.05
N GLY A 350 11.93 -3.63 -12.38
CA GLY A 350 12.29 -5.04 -12.49
C GLY A 350 12.11 -5.62 -13.89
N THR A 351 11.02 -5.26 -14.58
CA THR A 351 10.76 -5.68 -15.96
C THR A 351 11.81 -5.11 -16.92
N MET A 352 12.15 -3.83 -16.77
CA MET A 352 13.20 -3.21 -17.59
C MET A 352 14.57 -3.86 -17.35
N ALA A 353 14.92 -4.17 -16.10
CA ALA A 353 16.15 -4.90 -15.79
C ALA A 353 16.17 -6.30 -16.43
N THR A 354 15.04 -7.00 -16.39
CA THR A 354 14.88 -8.32 -17.04
C THR A 354 15.08 -8.21 -18.56
N PHE A 355 14.51 -7.20 -19.20
CA PHE A 355 14.68 -6.97 -20.64
C PHE A 355 16.11 -6.63 -21.02
N ASN A 356 16.83 -5.85 -20.21
CA ASN A 356 18.25 -5.58 -20.41
C ASN A 356 19.08 -6.88 -20.39
N VAL A 357 18.80 -7.78 -19.44
CA VAL A 357 19.49 -9.07 -19.35
C VAL A 357 19.16 -9.98 -20.53
N MET A 358 17.87 -10.08 -20.88
CA MET A 358 17.39 -10.93 -21.98
C MET A 358 17.93 -10.48 -23.35
N THR A 359 18.03 -9.17 -23.58
CA THR A 359 18.50 -8.63 -24.86
C THR A 359 20.03 -8.51 -24.93
N GLY A 360 20.72 -8.60 -23.79
CA GLY A 360 22.17 -8.41 -23.67
C GLY A 360 22.63 -6.95 -23.86
N GLU A 361 21.71 -6.00 -23.97
CA GLU A 361 21.98 -4.60 -24.28
C GLU A 361 21.00 -3.69 -23.53
N ARG A 362 21.51 -2.71 -22.78
CA ARG A 362 20.66 -1.85 -21.95
C ARG A 362 19.75 -0.98 -22.82
N TYR A 363 18.46 -0.95 -22.50
CA TYR A 363 17.44 -0.12 -23.14
C TYR A 363 17.21 -0.38 -24.63
N LYS A 364 17.60 -1.55 -25.14
CA LYS A 364 17.30 -1.97 -26.52
C LYS A 364 15.79 -2.14 -26.77
N MET A 365 15.10 -2.71 -25.79
CA MET A 365 13.65 -2.91 -25.79
C MET A 365 13.08 -2.30 -24.53
N VAL A 366 12.44 -1.14 -24.65
CA VAL A 366 11.93 -0.37 -23.50
C VAL A 366 10.40 -0.46 -23.45
N PRO A 367 9.82 -1.05 -22.39
CA PRO A 367 8.36 -1.06 -22.17
C PRO A 367 7.79 0.36 -22.07
N ASN A 368 6.52 0.53 -22.48
CA ASN A 368 5.84 1.82 -22.40
C ASN A 368 5.69 2.30 -20.95
N GLU A 369 5.47 1.39 -20.02
CA GLU A 369 5.33 1.68 -18.59
C GLU A 369 6.64 2.26 -18.01
N PHE A 370 7.80 1.80 -18.51
CA PHE A 370 9.09 2.37 -18.14
C PHE A 370 9.25 3.78 -18.70
N LYS A 371 8.84 4.01 -19.96
CA LYS A 371 8.83 5.36 -20.55
C LYS A 371 7.87 6.30 -19.83
N ASP A 372 6.71 5.80 -19.41
CA ASP A 372 5.71 6.54 -18.66
C ASP A 372 6.23 6.98 -17.29
N LEU A 373 6.91 6.09 -16.56
CA LEU A 373 7.61 6.45 -15.34
C LEU A 373 8.72 7.47 -15.61
N ALA A 374 9.55 7.21 -16.63
CA ALA A 374 10.68 8.06 -16.98
C ALA A 374 10.27 9.49 -17.35
N ARG A 375 9.17 9.64 -18.09
CA ARG A 375 8.70 10.96 -18.54
C ARG A 375 7.89 11.72 -17.50
N GLY A 376 7.73 11.19 -16.27
CA GLY A 376 7.04 11.88 -15.18
C GLY A 376 5.53 11.68 -15.11
N LYS A 377 4.96 10.67 -15.82
CA LYS A 377 3.51 10.39 -15.80
C LYS A 377 2.97 10.11 -14.39
N PHE A 378 3.80 9.55 -13.52
CA PHE A 378 3.44 9.20 -12.14
C PHE A 378 3.96 10.22 -11.11
N GLY A 379 4.45 11.38 -11.55
CA GLY A 379 5.10 12.38 -10.69
C GLY A 379 6.62 12.38 -10.79
N LYS A 380 7.27 13.14 -9.92
CA LYS A 380 8.72 13.32 -9.89
C LYS A 380 9.39 12.19 -9.12
N THR A 381 10.48 11.70 -9.69
CA THR A 381 11.41 10.81 -9.01
C THR A 381 12.28 11.59 -8.01
N PRO A 382 12.86 10.92 -6.98
CA PRO A 382 13.71 11.59 -5.99
C PRO A 382 14.89 12.35 -6.57
N VAL A 383 15.43 11.89 -7.70
CA VAL A 383 16.46 12.59 -8.48
C VAL A 383 15.90 12.91 -9.86
N GLU A 384 16.17 14.11 -10.36
CA GLU A 384 15.85 14.48 -11.73
C GLU A 384 16.55 13.54 -12.72
N ILE A 385 15.80 13.05 -13.69
CA ILE A 385 16.31 12.14 -14.72
C ILE A 385 17.02 12.98 -15.79
N ASP A 386 18.18 12.53 -16.23
CA ASP A 386 18.94 13.20 -17.29
C ASP A 386 18.10 13.32 -18.57
N ARG A 387 17.92 14.56 -19.05
CA ARG A 387 17.16 14.82 -20.27
C ARG A 387 17.75 14.11 -21.48
N ALA A 388 19.07 14.00 -21.59
CA ALA A 388 19.71 13.27 -22.68
C ALA A 388 19.39 11.76 -22.61
N PHE A 389 19.26 11.20 -21.40
CA PHE A 389 18.80 9.83 -21.25
C PHE A 389 17.35 9.66 -21.75
N LEU A 390 16.45 10.58 -21.39
CA LEU A 390 15.05 10.56 -21.86
C LEU A 390 14.95 10.65 -23.40
N THR A 391 15.65 11.60 -24.02
CA THR A 391 15.55 11.84 -25.47
C THR A 391 16.39 10.88 -26.29
N ASP A 392 17.65 10.68 -25.91
CA ASP A 392 18.63 10.00 -26.76
C ASP A 392 18.64 8.50 -26.52
N THR A 393 18.36 8.05 -25.28
CA THR A 393 18.30 6.62 -24.94
C THR A 393 16.87 6.09 -25.04
N LEU A 394 15.91 6.70 -24.33
CA LEU A 394 14.53 6.20 -24.29
C LEU A 394 13.68 6.63 -25.49
N LYS A 395 14.19 7.54 -26.33
CA LYS A 395 13.52 8.08 -27.53
C LYS A 395 12.18 8.72 -27.21
N ILE A 396 12.11 9.44 -26.09
CA ILE A 396 10.92 10.20 -25.69
C ILE A 396 11.00 11.58 -26.37
N ASP A 397 9.91 11.98 -27.03
CA ASP A 397 9.82 13.32 -27.63
C ASP A 397 9.85 14.37 -26.50
N PRO A 398 10.68 15.43 -26.59
CA PRO A 398 10.72 16.49 -25.58
C PRO A 398 9.35 17.06 -25.16
N LYS A 399 8.37 17.08 -26.07
CA LYS A 399 7.00 17.56 -25.77
C LYS A 399 6.20 16.63 -24.86
N ASP A 400 6.60 15.36 -24.76
CA ASP A 400 5.91 14.32 -23.99
C ASP A 400 6.51 14.14 -22.58
N ILE A 401 7.52 14.95 -22.22
CA ILE A 401 8.11 15.02 -20.88
C ILE A 401 7.20 15.86 -19.97
N ILE A 402 6.87 15.32 -18.80
CA ILE A 402 5.89 15.85 -17.86
C ILE A 402 6.63 16.33 -16.60
N ASP A 403 6.76 17.65 -16.45
CA ASP A 403 7.36 18.26 -15.25
C ASP A 403 6.35 18.42 -14.10
N ASP A 404 5.06 18.50 -14.44
CA ASP A 404 3.93 18.62 -13.52
C ASP A 404 2.80 17.66 -13.95
N CYS A 405 2.71 16.53 -13.26
CA CYS A 405 1.71 15.50 -13.51
C CYS A 405 0.27 16.01 -13.33
N SER A 406 0.03 17.08 -12.55
CA SER A 406 -1.32 17.61 -12.36
C SER A 406 -1.98 18.10 -13.66
N ILE A 407 -1.18 18.47 -14.66
CA ILE A 407 -1.66 18.85 -16.00
C ILE A 407 -2.19 17.62 -16.75
N GLU A 408 -1.54 16.47 -16.60
CA GLU A 408 -1.99 15.21 -17.19
C GLU A 408 -3.16 14.62 -16.39
N ASP A 409 -3.15 14.74 -15.06
CA ASP A 409 -4.25 14.30 -14.20
C ASP A 409 -5.55 15.03 -14.55
N ALA A 410 -5.46 16.32 -14.93
CA ALA A 410 -6.61 17.10 -15.40
C ALA A 410 -7.18 16.62 -16.75
N LYS A 411 -6.44 15.82 -17.52
CA LYS A 411 -6.89 15.18 -18.77
C LYS A 411 -7.42 13.77 -18.55
N ALA A 412 -7.26 13.21 -17.35
CA ALA A 412 -7.80 11.90 -17.01
C ALA A 412 -9.35 11.94 -17.04
N LYS A 413 -9.95 10.78 -17.29
CA LYS A 413 -11.41 10.63 -17.30
C LYS A 413 -12.00 11.07 -15.97
N THR A 414 -13.00 11.94 -16.06
CA THR A 414 -13.79 12.45 -14.94
C THR A 414 -14.79 11.43 -14.44
N PHE A 415 -15.32 11.64 -13.24
CA PHE A 415 -16.37 10.82 -12.66
C PHE A 415 -17.63 10.77 -13.54
N ALA A 416 -17.98 11.91 -14.16
CA ALA A 416 -19.12 12.01 -15.06
C ALA A 416 -18.95 11.16 -16.33
N GLU A 417 -17.73 11.14 -16.89
CA GLU A 417 -17.42 10.32 -18.06
C GLU A 417 -17.48 8.82 -17.74
N PHE A 418 -16.90 8.37 -16.62
CA PHE A 418 -17.03 6.98 -16.18
C PHE A 418 -18.50 6.57 -15.96
N LYS A 419 -19.31 7.47 -15.41
CA LYS A 419 -20.75 7.24 -15.21
C LYS A 419 -21.49 7.09 -16.55
N GLU A 420 -21.13 7.89 -17.55
CA GLU A 420 -21.74 7.81 -18.88
C GLU A 420 -21.30 6.56 -19.65
N GLU A 421 -20.04 6.13 -19.49
CA GLU A 421 -19.55 4.86 -20.05
C GLU A 421 -20.33 3.65 -19.51
N LEU A 422 -20.57 3.60 -18.19
CA LEU A 422 -21.39 2.55 -17.58
C LEU A 422 -22.82 2.55 -18.12
N LYS A 423 -23.46 3.73 -18.27
CA LYS A 423 -24.80 3.82 -18.87
C LYS A 423 -24.83 3.32 -20.30
N THR A 424 -23.84 3.70 -21.11
CA THR A 424 -23.70 3.25 -22.51
C THR A 424 -23.54 1.72 -22.59
N LYS A 425 -22.92 1.11 -21.56
CA LYS A 425 -22.78 -0.34 -21.42
C LYS A 425 -24.04 -1.06 -20.88
N GLY A 426 -25.12 -0.33 -20.60
CA GLY A 426 -26.41 -0.89 -20.16
C GLY A 426 -26.65 -0.84 -18.64
N TYR A 427 -25.73 -0.29 -17.86
CA TYR A 427 -25.93 -0.04 -16.43
C TYR A 427 -26.64 1.31 -16.26
N LEU A 428 -27.98 1.32 -16.40
CA LEU A 428 -28.77 2.56 -16.57
C LEU A 428 -28.76 3.50 -15.36
N ASN A 429 -28.61 2.96 -14.14
CA ASN A 429 -28.61 3.71 -12.88
C ASN A 429 -27.46 3.24 -11.97
N PRO A 430 -26.18 3.46 -12.35
CA PRO A 430 -25.07 3.04 -11.53
C PRO A 430 -25.00 3.91 -10.26
N SER A 431 -24.77 3.28 -9.12
CA SER A 431 -24.46 3.98 -7.87
C SER A 431 -23.12 4.73 -8.00
N ASP A 432 -22.80 5.61 -7.05
CA ASP A 432 -21.49 6.28 -7.10
C ASP A 432 -20.36 5.28 -6.84
N GLU A 433 -20.62 4.29 -5.99
CA GLU A 433 -19.77 3.16 -5.64
C GLU A 433 -19.48 2.30 -6.88
N ASP A 434 -20.47 2.06 -7.74
CA ASP A 434 -20.33 1.32 -9.00
C ASP A 434 -19.40 2.05 -9.96
N VAL A 435 -19.60 3.37 -10.10
CA VAL A 435 -18.79 4.23 -10.95
C VAL A 435 -17.34 4.24 -10.45
N LEU A 436 -17.11 4.31 -9.15
CA LEU A 436 -15.78 4.26 -8.55
C LEU A 436 -15.12 2.89 -8.72
N SER A 437 -15.84 1.79 -8.47
CA SER A 437 -15.35 0.43 -8.71
C SER A 437 -14.96 0.24 -10.18
N TYR A 438 -15.79 0.75 -11.10
CA TYR A 438 -15.52 0.74 -12.53
C TYR A 438 -14.32 1.59 -12.92
N ALA A 439 -14.20 2.81 -12.39
CA ALA A 439 -13.08 3.69 -12.67
C ALA A 439 -11.74 3.05 -12.26
N LEU A 440 -11.72 2.39 -11.09
CA LEU A 440 -10.52 1.74 -10.57
C LEU A 440 -10.15 0.46 -11.33
N PHE A 441 -11.14 -0.39 -11.61
CA PHE A 441 -10.92 -1.70 -12.21
C PHE A 441 -11.96 -2.04 -13.28
N PRO A 442 -11.95 -1.39 -14.47
CA PRO A 442 -13.04 -1.47 -15.43
C PRO A 442 -13.48 -2.89 -15.80
N GLN A 443 -12.52 -3.74 -16.20
CA GLN A 443 -12.80 -5.11 -16.63
C GLN A 443 -13.31 -5.99 -15.48
N VAL A 444 -12.68 -5.86 -14.30
CA VAL A 444 -13.03 -6.65 -13.11
C VAL A 444 -14.40 -6.27 -12.60
N ALA A 445 -14.67 -4.97 -12.52
CA ALA A 445 -15.96 -4.44 -12.10
C ALA A 445 -17.05 -4.88 -13.08
N GLU A 446 -16.83 -4.82 -14.40
CA GLU A 446 -17.80 -5.32 -15.38
C GLU A 446 -18.08 -6.83 -15.23
N GLU A 447 -17.05 -7.65 -14.98
CA GLU A 447 -17.21 -9.09 -14.71
C GLU A 447 -18.03 -9.34 -13.44
N PHE A 448 -17.71 -8.65 -12.35
CA PHE A 448 -18.47 -8.70 -11.11
C PHE A 448 -19.92 -8.24 -11.30
N PHE A 449 -20.13 -7.10 -11.97
CA PHE A 449 -21.47 -6.58 -12.21
C PHE A 449 -22.32 -7.53 -13.04
N LYS A 450 -21.77 -8.26 -14.01
CA LYS A 450 -22.53 -9.26 -14.78
C LYS A 450 -23.05 -10.41 -13.91
N ALA A 451 -22.32 -10.79 -12.87
CA ALA A 451 -22.71 -11.85 -11.95
C ALA A 451 -23.79 -11.39 -10.95
N HIS A 452 -23.74 -10.12 -10.53
CA HIS A 452 -24.56 -9.61 -9.41
C HIS A 452 -25.68 -8.64 -9.80
N TYR A 453 -25.58 -7.96 -10.94
CA TYR A 453 -26.62 -7.03 -11.39
C TYR A 453 -27.71 -7.78 -12.15
N LYS A 454 -28.95 -7.67 -11.66
CA LYS A 454 -30.12 -8.00 -12.46
C LYS A 454 -30.35 -6.88 -13.47
N PRO A 455 -30.48 -7.18 -14.78
CA PRO A 455 -30.84 -6.17 -15.76
C PRO A 455 -32.16 -5.52 -15.34
N ILE A 456 -32.19 -4.19 -15.30
CA ILE A 456 -33.42 -3.43 -15.09
C ILE A 456 -34.28 -3.69 -16.34
N THR A 457 -35.19 -4.65 -16.27
CA THR A 457 -36.25 -4.79 -17.27
C THR A 457 -37.13 -3.56 -17.13
N ALA A 458 -37.11 -2.69 -18.15
CA ALA A 458 -37.92 -1.49 -18.18
C ALA A 458 -39.38 -1.78 -17.78
N TYR A 459 -39.94 -0.88 -16.97
CA TYR A 459 -41.32 -0.86 -16.47
C TYR A 459 -42.32 -1.61 -17.36
N VAL A 460 -42.93 -2.68 -16.81
CA VAL A 460 -44.20 -3.20 -17.32
C VAL A 460 -45.24 -2.14 -16.99
N LYS A 461 -45.72 -1.42 -18.01
CA LYS A 461 -46.93 -0.61 -17.91
C LYS A 461 -48.10 -1.59 -17.83
N GLU A 462 -48.77 -1.66 -16.69
CA GLU A 462 -50.12 -2.23 -16.59
C GLU A 462 -51.13 -1.35 -17.35
#